data_AF-A0A0M9DUQ4-F1
#
_entry.id   AF-A0A0M9DUQ4-F1
#
_cell.length_a   1.000
_cell.length_b   1.000
_cell.length_c   1.000
_cell.angle_alpha   90.00
_cell.angle_beta   90.00
_cell.angle_gamma   90.00
#
_symmetry.space_group_name_H-M   'P 1'
#
loop_
_entity.id
_entity.type
_entity.pdbx_description
1 polymer ?
#
loop_
_entity_poly.entity_id
_entity_poly.type
_entity_poly.pdbx_seq_one_letter_code
_entity_poly.pdbx_strand_id
1 'polypeptide(L)'
;MKIFENRKYTELFIQNHRENKKTIEETLWILKEEGANPINCVMVLVDNLKLSIQEADEIILNSKAWVHLKNSSIRFREEFDDYLENLDENT
;
A
#
# COMPACT_ATOMS: atom_id res chain seq x y z
N MET A 1 2.61 14.25 -1.47
CA MET A 1 1.47 13.29 -1.49
C MET A 1 0.21 14.03 -1.06
N LYS A 2 -0.83 14.13 -1.91
CA LYS A 2 -2.05 14.87 -1.55
C LYS A 2 -2.83 14.06 -0.51
N ILE A 3 -2.96 14.59 0.71
CA ILE A 3 -3.64 14.00 1.87
C ILE A 3 -5.05 13.43 1.53
N PHE A 4 -5.71 14.00 0.52
CA PHE A 4 -7.05 13.59 0.06
C PHE A 4 -7.12 12.22 -0.62
N GLU A 5 -6.09 11.78 -1.33
CA GLU A 5 -6.12 10.49 -2.07
C GLU A 5 -6.04 9.29 -1.11
N ASN A 6 -5.27 9.42 -0.02
CA ASN A 6 -5.14 8.35 0.97
C ASN A 6 -6.45 8.09 1.73
N ARG A 7 -7.31 9.11 1.89
CA ARG A 7 -8.61 8.97 2.53
C ARG A 7 -9.57 8.07 1.74
N LYS A 8 -9.65 8.25 0.41
CA LYS A 8 -10.47 7.41 -0.48
C LYS A 8 -10.10 5.94 -0.32
N TYR A 9 -8.81 5.62 -0.41
CA TYR A 9 -8.35 4.23 -0.38
C TYR A 9 -8.45 3.61 1.02
N THR A 10 -8.30 4.42 2.07
CA THR A 10 -8.56 3.99 3.45
C THR A 10 -10.02 3.60 3.65
N GLU A 11 -10.96 4.41 3.18
CA GLU A 11 -12.40 4.12 3.27
C GLU A 11 -12.75 2.84 2.50
N LEU A 12 -12.25 2.70 1.27
CA LEU A 12 -12.42 1.49 0.46
C LEU A 12 -11.84 0.25 1.15
N PHE A 13 -10.69 0.38 1.81
CA PHE A 13 -10.08 -0.72 2.55
C PHE A 13 -10.91 -1.12 3.77
N ILE A 14 -11.38 -0.15 4.56
CA ILE A 14 -12.23 -0.44 5.73
C ILE A 14 -13.51 -1.15 5.30
N GLN A 15 -14.21 -0.61 4.29
CA GLN A 15 -15.45 -1.18 3.80
C GLN A 15 -15.25 -2.62 3.29
N ASN A 16 -14.18 -2.88 2.53
CA ASN A 16 -14.00 -4.18 1.90
C ASN A 16 -13.36 -5.22 2.83
N HIS A 17 -12.32 -4.84 3.58
CA HIS A 17 -11.58 -5.76 4.42
C HIS A 17 -12.23 -5.94 5.81
N ARG A 18 -12.67 -4.86 6.46
CA ARG A 18 -13.21 -4.94 7.82
C ARG A 18 -14.70 -5.27 7.84
N GLU A 19 -15.50 -4.58 7.02
CA GLU A 19 -16.96 -4.75 7.02
C GLU A 19 -17.39 -5.96 6.19
N ASN A 20 -16.95 -6.01 4.93
CA ASN A 20 -17.30 -7.09 4.00
C ASN A 20 -16.43 -8.36 4.16
N LYS A 21 -15.46 -8.34 5.08
CA LYS A 21 -14.56 -9.46 5.41
C LYS A 21 -13.85 -10.08 4.20
N LYS A 22 -13.59 -9.27 3.17
CA LYS A 22 -12.76 -9.71 2.03
C LYS A 22 -11.33 -9.94 2.50
N THR A 23 -10.65 -10.87 1.85
CA THR A 23 -9.22 -11.09 2.08
C THR A 23 -8.42 -9.84 1.71
N ILE A 24 -7.18 -9.75 2.20
CA ILE A 24 -6.27 -8.66 1.83
C ILE A 24 -6.09 -8.63 0.30
N GLU A 25 -5.87 -9.79 -0.32
CA GLU A 25 -5.68 -9.89 -1.78
C GLU A 25 -6.89 -9.36 -2.58
N GLU A 26 -8.11 -9.76 -2.20
CA GLU A 26 -9.32 -9.24 -2.85
C GLU A 26 -9.49 -7.74 -2.65
N THR A 27 -9.17 -7.24 -1.45
CA THR A 27 -9.25 -5.81 -1.14
C THR A 27 -8.24 -5.03 -1.97
N LEU A 28 -7.02 -5.53 -2.10
CA LEU A 28 -6.00 -4.91 -2.91
C LEU A 28 -6.41 -4.87 -4.39
N TRP A 29 -6.98 -5.96 -4.95
CA TRP A 29 -7.56 -5.91 -6.30
C TRP A 29 -8.58 -4.79 -6.48
N ILE A 30 -9.48 -4.59 -5.51
CA ILE A 30 -10.47 -3.50 -5.56
C ILE A 30 -9.77 -2.13 -5.53
N LEU A 31 -8.79 -1.93 -4.65
CA LEU A 31 -8.04 -0.67 -4.59
C LEU A 31 -7.36 -0.38 -5.94
N LYS A 32 -6.79 -1.39 -6.58
CA LYS A 32 -6.16 -1.28 -7.90
C LYS A 32 -7.15 -0.84 -8.98
N GLU A 33 -8.31 -1.50 -9.07
CA GLU A 33 -9.36 -1.16 -10.04
C GLU A 33 -9.89 0.28 -9.81
N GLU A 34 -9.83 0.76 -8.57
CA GLU A 34 -10.15 2.13 -8.16
C GLU A 34 -9.02 3.14 -8.36
N GLY A 35 -7.94 2.72 -9.04
CA GLY A 35 -6.80 3.56 -9.43
C GLY A 35 -5.69 3.69 -8.38
N ALA A 36 -5.70 2.89 -7.32
CA ALA A 36 -4.62 2.92 -6.34
C ALA A 36 -3.30 2.43 -6.96
N ASN A 37 -2.24 3.19 -6.73
CA ASN A 37 -0.87 2.74 -6.99
C ASN A 37 -0.33 1.92 -5.79
N PRO A 38 0.80 1.21 -5.94
CA PRO A 38 1.41 0.44 -4.85
C PRO A 38 1.63 1.23 -3.55
N ILE A 39 2.09 2.47 -3.63
CA ILE A 39 2.35 3.32 -2.44
C ILE A 39 1.06 3.56 -1.67
N ASN A 40 -0.03 3.88 -2.36
CA ASN A 40 -1.33 4.10 -1.72
C ASN A 40 -1.75 2.84 -0.94
N CYS A 41 -1.54 1.66 -1.52
CA CYS A 41 -1.84 0.40 -0.85
C CYS A 41 -0.92 0.14 0.36
N VAL A 42 0.39 0.41 0.25
CA VAL A 42 1.33 0.29 1.38
C VAL A 42 0.89 1.18 2.54
N MET A 43 0.61 2.45 2.28
CA MET A 43 0.19 3.41 3.30
C MET A 43 -1.12 2.98 3.98
N VAL A 44 -2.09 2.50 3.21
CA VAL A 44 -3.35 1.97 3.74
C VAL A 44 -3.12 0.77 4.65
N LEU A 45 -2.23 -0.16 4.26
CA LEU A 45 -1.91 -1.35 5.07
C LEU A 45 -1.20 -0.97 6.37
N VAL A 46 -0.22 -0.06 6.31
CA VAL A 46 0.48 0.47 7.50
C VAL A 46 -0.53 1.10 8.46
N ASP A 47 -1.38 1.99 7.96
CA ASP A 47 -2.31 2.75 8.79
C ASP A 47 -3.39 1.86 9.44
N ASN A 48 -3.92 0.88 8.68
CA ASN A 48 -5.09 0.09 9.09
C ASN A 48 -4.76 -1.25 9.73
N LEU A 49 -3.62 -1.86 9.38
CA LEU A 49 -3.19 -3.16 9.93
C LEU A 49 -2.05 -3.03 10.93
N LYS A 50 -1.51 -1.81 11.11
CA LYS A 50 -0.37 -1.54 12.02
C LYS A 50 0.86 -2.37 11.67
N LEU A 51 1.02 -2.64 10.38
CA LEU A 51 2.21 -3.26 9.82
C LEU A 51 3.32 -2.22 9.72
N SER A 52 4.57 -2.68 9.81
CA SER A 52 5.70 -1.90 9.32
C SER A 52 5.58 -1.67 7.81
N ILE A 53 6.29 -0.65 7.32
CA ILE A 53 6.32 -0.33 5.89
C ILE A 53 6.85 -1.54 5.11
N GLN A 54 7.90 -2.20 5.61
CA GLN A 54 8.50 -3.39 5.00
C GLN A 54 7.50 -4.56 4.90
N GLU A 55 6.75 -4.85 5.97
CA GLU A 55 5.73 -5.89 5.94
C GLU A 55 4.59 -5.57 4.96
N ALA A 56 4.11 -4.32 4.97
CA ALA A 56 3.08 -3.87 4.05
C ALA A 56 3.54 -3.98 2.58
N ASP A 57 4.79 -3.59 2.32
CA ASP A 57 5.39 -3.61 1.00
C ASP A 57 5.66 -5.04 0.48
N GLU A 58 6.05 -5.96 1.36
CA GLU A 58 6.17 -7.39 1.06
C GLU A 58 4.81 -8.01 0.66
N ILE A 59 3.72 -7.61 1.33
CA ILE A 59 2.36 -8.02 0.95
C ILE A 59 2.04 -7.54 -0.47
N ILE A 60 2.36 -6.29 -0.82
CA ILE A 60 2.10 -5.77 -2.17
C ILE A 60 2.93 -6.51 -3.23
N LEU A 61 4.19 -6.85 -2.95
CA LEU A 61 5.01 -7.65 -3.88
C LEU A 61 4.44 -9.02 -4.19
N ASN A 62 3.90 -9.66 -3.16
CA ASN A 62 3.40 -11.01 -3.27
C ASN A 62 1.94 -11.06 -3.71
N SER A 63 1.29 -9.89 -3.84
CA SER A 63 -0.05 -9.75 -4.38
C SER A 63 -0.09 -10.03 -5.89
N LYS A 64 -1.10 -10.79 -6.33
CA LYS A 64 -1.30 -11.08 -7.76
C LYS A 64 -1.69 -9.83 -8.53
N ALA A 65 -2.28 -8.85 -7.85
CA ALA A 65 -2.67 -7.60 -8.48
C ALA A 65 -1.47 -6.76 -8.98
N TRP A 66 -0.25 -6.94 -8.43
CA TRP A 66 0.96 -6.21 -8.86
C TRP A 66 2.12 -7.13 -9.26
N VAL A 67 1.85 -8.41 -9.51
CA VAL A 67 2.87 -9.39 -9.92
C VAL A 67 3.65 -8.96 -11.18
N HIS A 68 3.02 -8.18 -12.07
CA HIS A 68 3.62 -7.65 -13.30
C HIS A 68 4.58 -6.48 -13.05
N LEU A 69 4.48 -5.80 -11.90
CA LEU A 69 5.32 -4.66 -11.55
C LEU A 69 6.61 -5.07 -10.83
N LYS A 70 6.75 -6.34 -10.40
CA LYS A 70 7.95 -6.84 -9.68
C LYS A 70 9.29 -6.40 -10.28
N ASN A 71 9.41 -6.35 -11.61
CA ASN A 71 10.65 -5.95 -12.29
C ASN A 71 10.87 -4.43 -12.37
N SER A 72 9.82 -3.62 -12.28
CA SER A 72 9.91 -2.14 -12.34
C SER A 72 9.85 -1.49 -10.94
N SER A 73 9.30 -2.18 -9.94
CA SER A 73 9.15 -1.69 -8.57
C SER A 73 10.45 -1.62 -7.78
N ILE A 74 11.48 -2.39 -8.15
CA ILE A 74 12.76 -2.42 -7.40
C ILE A 74 13.41 -1.03 -7.36
N ARG A 75 13.46 -0.33 -8.50
CA ARG A 75 14.13 0.98 -8.60
C ARG A 75 13.36 2.10 -7.88
N PHE A 76 12.03 2.06 -7.91
CA PHE A 76 11.21 3.05 -7.21
C PHE A 76 11.25 2.84 -5.68
N ARG A 77 11.63 1.65 -5.21
CA ARG A 77 11.73 1.33 -3.78
C ARG A 77 13.01 1.80 -3.14
N GLU A 78 14.14 1.69 -3.82
CA GLU A 78 15.38 2.31 -3.34
C GLU A 78 15.13 3.80 -3.07
N GLU A 79 14.47 4.49 -3.99
CA GLU A 79 14.11 5.91 -3.83
C GLU A 79 13.07 6.19 -2.72
N PHE A 80 12.22 5.21 -2.38
CA PHE A 80 11.16 5.37 -1.37
C PHE A 80 11.61 4.97 0.04
N ASP A 81 12.39 3.90 0.16
CA ASP A 81 13.07 3.50 1.40
C ASP A 81 14.05 4.60 1.82
N ASP A 82 14.85 5.13 0.88
CA ASP A 82 15.74 6.27 1.14
C ASP A 82 14.95 7.49 1.65
N TYR A 83 13.80 7.81 1.05
CA TYR A 83 12.97 8.94 1.47
C TYR A 83 12.40 8.75 2.89
N LEU A 84 12.08 7.52 3.27
CA LEU A 84 11.51 7.20 4.57
C LEU A 84 12.56 7.12 5.68
N GLU A 85 13.73 6.55 5.42
CA GLU A 85 14.86 6.59 6.37
C GLU A 85 15.23 8.05 6.73
N ASN A 86 15.19 8.95 5.74
CA ASN A 86 15.43 10.38 5.96
C ASN A 86 14.32 11.10 6.75
N LEU A 87 13.10 10.54 6.83
CA LEU A 87 12.02 11.09 7.64
C LEU A 87 12.15 10.69 9.12
N ASP A 88 12.66 9.48 9.41
CA ASP A 88 12.88 9.00 10.77
C ASP A 88 14.12 9.64 11.44
N GLU A 89 15.15 10.05 10.68
CA GLU A 89 16.35 10.72 11.23
C GLU A 89 16.14 12.20 11.63
N ASN A 90 15.02 12.83 11.27
CA ASN A 90 14.74 14.25 11.56
C ASN A 90 13.69 14.49 12.66
N THR A 91 13.35 13.47 13.46
CA THR A 91 12.44 13.59 14.62
C THR A 91 13.15 13.22 15.91
#